data_AF-A0A1A9SZV6-F1
#
_entry.id   AF-A0A1A9SZV6-F1
#
_cell.length_a   1.000
_cell.length_b   1.000
_cell.length_c   1.000
_cell.angle_alpha   90.00
_cell.angle_beta   90.00
_cell.angle_gamma   90.00
#
_symmetry.space_group_name_H-M   'P 1'
#
loop_
_entity.id
_entity.type
_entity.pdbx_description
1 polymer ?
#
loop_
_entity_poly.entity_id
_entity_poly.type
_entity_poly.pdbx_seq_one_letter_code
_entity_poly.pdbx_strand_id
1 'polypeptide(L)'
;MPLYIDDEIIDKRICASVAYALKAIKYEMQDYAVTPSLALALIKKYFLPLLPGEYHDSFLKLKQVSWGKLHWSYSGLISMSFKAGDLRELLEDIAACIDWICRYTTLPPREPIVFDNLEVNIFLDIYRFLKIEVAHLRYLDGGKFDVFKACKYCWRQPVPKRKICVLHTASSKHIAIQSIGNESLDASSHFTNYKEAKRQKVTYDQTINQILTKETLAFHNANFDDPILLPTENIWSWLLERRPFAAQLIIDMNQSTEDDKIINSLLSVLHSPTNLTETLLQPYIKTNQHIKTHPQLIWLMLLRAEAWLITRNMRKSNWGGNRRDLNT
;
A
#
# COMPACT_ATOMS: atom_id res chain seq x y z
N MET A 1 -23.99 -14.59 16.66
CA MET A 1 -24.07 -13.63 15.54
C MET A 1 -23.34 -14.27 14.37
N PRO A 2 -24.07 -15.05 13.56
CA PRO A 2 -23.49 -15.85 12.50
C PRO A 2 -23.24 -15.04 11.24
N LEU A 3 -22.80 -15.75 10.21
CA LEU A 3 -22.62 -15.23 8.87
C LEU A 3 -23.98 -14.79 8.27
N TYR A 4 -24.20 -13.48 8.17
CA TYR A 4 -25.40 -12.83 7.61
C TYR A 4 -25.38 -12.84 6.08
N ILE A 5 -25.39 -14.04 5.50
CA ILE A 5 -25.47 -14.29 4.06
C ILE A 5 -26.49 -15.39 3.83
N ASP A 6 -27.39 -15.20 2.86
CA ASP A 6 -28.42 -16.18 2.53
C ASP A 6 -27.82 -17.43 1.88
N ASP A 7 -28.34 -18.59 2.25
CA ASP A 7 -27.84 -19.88 1.75
C ASP A 7 -28.01 -20.01 0.24
N GLU A 8 -29.05 -19.41 -0.33
CA GLU A 8 -29.25 -19.35 -1.79
C GLU A 8 -28.12 -18.60 -2.51
N ILE A 9 -27.58 -17.54 -1.89
CA ILE A 9 -26.47 -16.77 -2.47
C ILE A 9 -25.20 -17.62 -2.43
N ILE A 10 -25.00 -18.37 -1.34
CA ILE A 10 -23.88 -19.30 -1.20
C ILE A 10 -23.94 -20.37 -2.29
N ASP A 11 -25.08 -21.04 -2.44
CA ASP A 11 -25.25 -22.15 -3.40
C ASP A 11 -25.14 -21.72 -4.87
N LYS A 12 -25.56 -20.49 -5.19
CA LYS A 12 -25.50 -19.97 -6.57
C LYS A 12 -24.10 -19.53 -6.99
N ARG A 13 -23.25 -19.13 -6.04
CA ARG A 13 -21.98 -18.43 -6.34
C ARG A 13 -20.73 -19.22 -6.02
N ILE A 14 -20.83 -20.21 -5.13
CA ILE A 14 -19.68 -20.95 -4.60
C ILE A 14 -19.80 -22.42 -4.99
N CYS A 15 -18.70 -23.03 -5.41
CA CYS A 15 -18.65 -24.46 -5.72
C CYS A 15 -19.07 -25.32 -4.52
N ALA A 16 -19.64 -26.49 -4.79
CA ALA A 16 -20.36 -27.28 -3.79
C ALA A 16 -19.53 -27.64 -2.54
N SER A 17 -18.24 -27.96 -2.71
CA SER A 17 -17.36 -28.32 -1.60
C SER A 17 -17.09 -27.13 -0.66
N VAL A 18 -16.87 -25.94 -1.23
CA VAL A 18 -16.63 -24.71 -0.46
C VAL A 18 -17.92 -24.18 0.15
N ALA A 19 -19.04 -24.27 -0.58
CA ALA A 19 -20.37 -23.91 -0.09
C ALA A 19 -20.76 -24.75 1.13
N TYR A 20 -20.52 -26.06 1.08
CA TYR A 20 -20.74 -26.97 2.20
C TYR A 20 -19.89 -26.58 3.42
N ALA A 21 -18.61 -26.30 3.20
CA ALA A 21 -17.71 -25.85 4.26
C ALA A 21 -18.16 -24.51 4.88
N LEU A 22 -18.58 -23.53 4.07
CA LEU A 22 -19.08 -22.24 4.56
C LEU A 22 -20.38 -22.38 5.36
N LYS A 23 -21.30 -23.23 4.90
CA LYS A 23 -22.55 -23.53 5.65
C LYS A 23 -22.27 -24.23 6.97
N ALA A 24 -21.28 -25.12 7.01
CA ALA A 24 -20.85 -25.74 8.27
C ALA A 24 -20.30 -24.70 9.26
N ILE A 25 -19.50 -23.73 8.78
CA ILE A 25 -19.04 -22.58 9.59
C ILE A 25 -20.25 -21.76 10.10
N LYS A 26 -21.21 -21.47 9.22
CA LYS A 26 -22.43 -20.70 9.56
C LYS A 26 -23.25 -21.40 10.65
N TYR A 27 -23.44 -22.70 10.54
CA TYR A 27 -24.15 -23.52 11.52
C TYR A 27 -23.43 -23.58 12.87
N GLU A 28 -22.10 -23.83 12.88
CA GLU A 28 -21.32 -23.87 14.12
C GLU A 28 -21.33 -22.53 14.87
N MET A 29 -21.47 -21.41 14.15
CA MET A 29 -21.42 -20.06 14.71
C MET A 29 -22.78 -19.37 14.88
N GLN A 30 -23.89 -20.10 14.72
CA GLN A 30 -25.25 -19.56 14.80
C GLN A 30 -25.47 -18.68 16.04
N ASP A 31 -25.06 -19.18 17.20
CA ASP A 31 -25.34 -18.52 18.49
C ASP A 31 -24.12 -17.81 19.11
N TYR A 32 -22.99 -17.75 18.39
CA TYR A 32 -21.74 -17.24 18.93
C TYR A 32 -21.27 -15.95 18.25
N ALA A 33 -20.63 -15.06 19.01
CA ALA A 33 -19.94 -13.92 18.42
C ALA A 33 -18.64 -14.40 17.76
N VAL A 34 -18.46 -14.10 16.48
CA VAL A 34 -17.22 -14.45 15.79
C VAL A 34 -16.14 -13.41 16.14
N THR A 35 -14.98 -13.86 16.59
CA THR A 35 -13.76 -13.04 16.75
C THR A 35 -12.77 -13.37 15.64
N PRO A 36 -11.76 -12.52 15.35
CA PRO A 36 -10.77 -12.83 14.31
C PRO A 36 -10.04 -14.16 14.53
N SER A 37 -9.69 -14.47 15.77
CA SER A 37 -9.02 -15.74 16.13
C SER A 37 -9.92 -16.94 15.88
N LEU A 38 -11.21 -16.83 16.21
CA LEU A 38 -12.18 -17.88 15.99
C LEU A 38 -12.49 -18.07 14.50
N ALA A 39 -12.62 -16.97 13.76
CA ALA A 39 -12.77 -17.01 12.31
C ALA A 39 -11.57 -17.71 11.63
N LEU A 40 -10.34 -17.42 12.04
CA LEU A 40 -9.17 -18.14 11.52
C LEU A 40 -9.19 -19.62 11.88
N ALA A 41 -9.61 -19.98 13.10
CA ALA A 41 -9.71 -21.38 13.51
C ALA A 41 -10.73 -22.14 12.65
N LEU A 42 -11.88 -21.53 12.36
CA LEU A 42 -12.92 -22.10 11.49
C LEU A 42 -12.44 -22.22 10.04
N ILE A 43 -11.78 -21.19 9.50
CA ILE A 43 -11.17 -21.24 8.17
C ILE A 43 -10.16 -22.39 8.08
N LYS A 44 -9.31 -22.56 9.10
CA LYS A 44 -8.35 -23.67 9.15
C LYS A 44 -9.05 -25.03 9.28
N LYS A 45 -10.15 -25.11 10.03
CA LYS A 45 -10.91 -26.35 10.25
C LYS A 45 -11.64 -26.79 8.98
N TYR A 46 -12.22 -25.86 8.23
CA TYR A 46 -13.15 -26.17 7.14
C TYR A 46 -12.60 -25.96 5.73
N PHE A 47 -11.75 -24.95 5.50
CA PHE A 47 -11.22 -24.67 4.15
C PHE A 47 -9.83 -25.25 3.92
N LEU A 48 -8.98 -25.33 4.94
CA LEU A 48 -7.64 -25.92 4.79
C LEU A 48 -7.66 -27.38 4.29
N PRO A 49 -8.59 -28.26 4.73
CA PRO A 49 -8.70 -29.62 4.21
C PRO A 49 -9.09 -29.70 2.72
N LEU A 50 -9.68 -28.65 2.17
CA LEU A 50 -10.05 -28.59 0.74
C LEU A 50 -8.85 -28.22 -0.14
N LEU A 51 -7.79 -27.64 0.45
CA LEU A 51 -6.64 -27.13 -0.27
C LEU A 51 -5.48 -28.12 -0.27
N PRO A 52 -4.73 -28.24 -1.38
CA PRO A 52 -3.42 -28.87 -1.37
C PRO A 52 -2.45 -28.19 -0.40
N GLY A 53 -1.50 -28.97 0.13
CA GLY A 53 -0.56 -28.52 1.17
C GLY A 53 0.25 -27.26 0.80
N GLU A 54 0.50 -27.02 -0.49
CA GLU A 54 1.22 -25.86 -0.99
C GLU A 54 0.52 -24.51 -0.69
N TYR A 55 -0.80 -24.50 -0.49
CA TYR A 55 -1.57 -23.29 -0.17
C TYR A 55 -1.80 -23.08 1.33
N HIS A 56 -1.41 -24.04 2.18
CA HIS A 56 -1.67 -24.01 3.63
C HIS A 56 -0.89 -22.89 4.34
N ASP A 57 0.27 -22.54 3.78
CA ASP A 57 1.16 -21.50 4.28
C ASP A 57 0.48 -20.13 4.44
N SER A 58 -0.51 -19.82 3.58
CA SER A 58 -1.31 -18.59 3.62
C SER A 58 -2.11 -18.44 4.92
N PHE A 59 -2.45 -19.56 5.59
CA PHE A 59 -3.24 -19.58 6.82
C PHE A 59 -2.39 -19.86 8.06
N LEU A 60 -1.38 -20.72 7.93
CA LEU A 60 -0.56 -21.17 9.07
C LEU A 60 0.34 -20.05 9.62
N LYS A 61 0.73 -19.07 8.79
CA LYS A 61 1.59 -17.94 9.19
C LYS A 61 0.87 -16.86 10.03
N LEU A 62 -0.46 -16.89 10.11
CA LEU A 62 -1.26 -15.90 10.87
C LEU A 62 -1.27 -16.23 12.37
N LYS A 63 -0.32 -15.66 13.14
CA LYS A 63 -0.18 -15.90 14.60
C LYS A 63 -0.92 -14.87 15.50
N GLN A 64 -1.11 -13.64 15.04
CA GLN A 64 -1.91 -12.60 15.74
C GLN A 64 -2.95 -12.05 14.77
N VAL A 65 -4.20 -12.48 14.94
CA VAL A 65 -5.27 -12.24 13.97
C VAL A 65 -6.04 -10.98 14.33
N SER A 66 -6.09 -10.04 13.40
CA SER A 66 -7.10 -8.97 13.39
C SER A 66 -8.02 -9.21 12.20
N TRP A 67 -9.24 -8.67 12.23
CA TRP A 67 -10.15 -8.71 11.07
C TRP A 67 -9.45 -8.25 9.80
N GLY A 68 -8.60 -7.23 9.92
CA GLY A 68 -7.87 -6.76 8.77
C GLY A 68 -6.88 -7.77 8.21
N LYS A 69 -6.04 -8.37 9.07
CA LYS A 69 -5.07 -9.39 8.63
C LYS A 69 -5.76 -10.64 8.09
N LEU A 70 -6.89 -11.03 8.68
CA LEU A 70 -7.68 -12.17 8.22
C LEU A 70 -8.31 -11.88 6.86
N HIS A 71 -8.96 -10.71 6.73
CA HIS A 71 -9.51 -10.25 5.47
C HIS A 71 -8.45 -10.35 4.40
N TRP A 72 -7.27 -9.73 4.57
CA TRP A 72 -6.16 -9.77 3.61
C TRP A 72 -5.66 -11.16 3.22
N SER A 73 -5.90 -12.22 4.00
CA SER A 73 -5.53 -13.58 3.59
C SER A 73 -6.27 -14.06 2.34
N TYR A 74 -7.47 -13.53 2.07
CA TYR A 74 -8.20 -13.79 0.82
C TYR A 74 -7.41 -13.38 -0.43
N SER A 75 -6.71 -12.25 -0.38
CA SER A 75 -5.96 -11.70 -1.51
C SER A 75 -4.77 -12.57 -1.89
N GLY A 76 -4.23 -13.29 -0.90
CA GLY A 76 -3.19 -14.29 -1.12
C GLY A 76 -3.67 -15.46 -1.99
N LEU A 77 -4.87 -15.96 -1.69
CA LEU A 77 -5.48 -17.06 -2.43
C LEU A 77 -5.90 -16.64 -3.84
N ILE A 78 -6.46 -15.44 -4.00
CA ILE A 78 -6.76 -14.87 -5.33
C ILE A 78 -5.47 -14.74 -6.16
N SER A 79 -4.39 -14.20 -5.59
CA SER A 79 -3.13 -14.09 -6.33
C SER A 79 -2.57 -15.45 -6.76
N MET A 80 -2.75 -16.48 -5.93
CA MET A 80 -2.35 -17.85 -6.23
C MET A 80 -3.26 -18.49 -7.29
N SER A 81 -4.56 -18.17 -7.32
CA SER A 81 -5.53 -18.74 -8.28
C SER A 81 -5.14 -18.48 -9.73
N PHE A 82 -4.55 -17.32 -10.03
CA PHE A 82 -4.06 -16.98 -11.38
C PHE A 82 -2.99 -17.93 -11.93
N LYS A 83 -2.32 -18.68 -11.06
CA LYS A 83 -1.26 -19.63 -11.43
C LYS A 83 -1.66 -21.09 -11.17
N ALA A 84 -2.88 -21.32 -10.68
CA ALA A 84 -3.27 -22.60 -10.09
C ALA A 84 -3.96 -23.56 -11.07
N GLY A 85 -4.05 -23.21 -12.36
CA GLY A 85 -4.70 -24.05 -13.39
C GLY A 85 -6.10 -24.48 -12.95
N ASP A 86 -6.30 -25.78 -12.80
CA ASP A 86 -7.57 -26.42 -12.42
C ASP A 86 -8.04 -26.05 -10.99
N LEU A 87 -7.16 -25.56 -10.12
CA LEU A 87 -7.50 -25.16 -8.74
C LEU A 87 -7.95 -23.70 -8.63
N ARG A 88 -8.00 -22.97 -9.76
CA ARG A 88 -8.33 -21.55 -9.79
C ARG A 88 -9.68 -21.25 -9.15
N GLU A 89 -10.74 -21.95 -9.59
CA GLU A 89 -12.11 -21.75 -9.11
C GLU A 89 -12.22 -22.02 -7.60
N LEU A 90 -11.60 -23.11 -7.13
CA LEU A 90 -11.56 -23.46 -5.72
C LEU A 90 -10.89 -22.37 -4.86
N LEU A 91 -9.77 -21.82 -5.33
CA LEU A 91 -9.05 -20.76 -4.62
C LEU A 91 -9.82 -19.44 -4.61
N GLU A 92 -10.48 -19.09 -5.72
CA GLU A 92 -11.33 -17.91 -5.83
C GLU A 92 -12.54 -17.98 -4.89
N ASP A 93 -13.17 -19.16 -4.79
CA ASP A 93 -14.31 -19.40 -3.93
C ASP A 93 -13.96 -19.37 -2.43
N ILE A 94 -12.84 -19.99 -2.05
CA ILE A 94 -12.36 -19.92 -0.66
C ILE A 94 -12.00 -18.48 -0.31
N ALA A 95 -11.38 -17.73 -1.23
CA ALA A 95 -11.11 -16.32 -1.03
C ALA A 95 -12.38 -15.48 -0.84
N ALA A 96 -13.41 -15.72 -1.68
CA ALA A 96 -14.71 -15.05 -1.55
C ALA A 96 -15.34 -15.35 -0.18
N CYS A 97 -15.27 -16.61 0.26
CA CYS A 97 -15.76 -17.03 1.56
C CYS A 97 -15.02 -16.36 2.73
N ILE A 98 -13.71 -16.14 2.62
CA ILE A 98 -12.94 -15.41 3.63
C ILE A 98 -13.35 -13.93 3.68
N ASP A 99 -13.51 -13.28 2.52
CA ASP A 99 -14.04 -11.90 2.45
C ASP A 99 -15.41 -11.82 3.14
N TRP A 100 -16.27 -12.79 2.85
CA TRP A 100 -17.61 -12.90 3.41
C TRP A 100 -17.61 -13.09 4.92
N ILE A 101 -16.80 -14.00 5.45
CA ILE A 101 -16.62 -14.20 6.89
C ILE A 101 -16.15 -12.90 7.56
N CYS A 102 -15.26 -12.13 6.92
CA CYS A 102 -14.78 -10.88 7.49
C CYS A 102 -15.85 -9.78 7.51
N ARG A 103 -16.64 -9.67 6.44
CA ARG A 103 -17.65 -8.61 6.30
C ARG A 103 -18.95 -8.92 7.03
N TYR A 104 -19.47 -10.13 6.87
CA TYR A 104 -20.85 -10.49 7.22
C TYR A 104 -20.97 -11.29 8.51
N THR A 105 -19.93 -11.40 9.35
CA THR A 105 -20.09 -11.95 10.71
C THR A 105 -20.54 -10.91 11.75
N THR A 106 -20.92 -9.71 11.30
CA THR A 106 -21.63 -8.68 12.07
C THR A 106 -22.77 -8.08 11.24
N LEU A 107 -23.76 -7.50 11.93
CA LEU A 107 -24.81 -6.68 11.33
C LEU A 107 -24.83 -5.32 12.07
N PRO A 108 -24.57 -4.18 11.39
CA PRO A 108 -24.28 -4.04 9.96
C PRO A 108 -22.95 -4.70 9.53
N PRO A 109 -22.77 -5.00 8.22
CA PRO A 109 -21.52 -5.57 7.71
C PRO A 109 -20.30 -4.70 8.05
N ARG A 110 -19.15 -5.31 8.33
CA ARG A 110 -17.90 -4.56 8.57
C ARG A 110 -17.47 -3.84 7.30
N GLU A 111 -17.17 -2.55 7.43
CA GLU A 111 -16.54 -1.80 6.35
C GLU A 111 -15.09 -2.25 6.13
N PRO A 112 -14.60 -2.21 4.87
CA PRO A 112 -13.22 -2.56 4.56
C PRO A 112 -12.24 -1.72 5.37
N ILE A 113 -11.07 -2.30 5.64
CA ILE A 113 -10.05 -1.73 6.52
C ILE A 113 -9.60 -0.38 5.98
N VAL A 114 -9.83 0.66 6.79
CA VAL A 114 -9.24 1.98 6.57
C VAL A 114 -7.76 1.91 6.95
N PHE A 115 -6.88 2.14 5.98
CA PHE A 115 -5.45 2.33 6.23
C PHE A 115 -5.20 3.63 6.97
N ASP A 116 -4.19 3.64 7.85
CA ASP A 116 -3.67 4.87 8.50
C ASP A 116 -3.34 5.98 7.47
N ASN A 117 -3.01 5.59 6.24
CA ASN A 117 -2.62 6.47 5.14
C ASN A 117 -3.83 6.71 4.22
N LEU A 118 -4.33 7.95 4.19
CA LEU A 118 -5.48 8.36 3.36
C LEU A 118 -5.25 8.04 1.89
N GLU A 119 -4.04 8.28 1.38
CA GLU A 119 -3.67 8.03 -0.01
C GLU A 119 -3.83 6.57 -0.42
N VAL A 120 -3.63 5.62 0.50
CA VAL A 120 -3.82 4.19 0.23
C VAL A 120 -5.30 3.88 0.10
N ASN A 121 -6.15 4.47 0.94
CA ASN A 121 -7.60 4.29 0.84
C ASN A 121 -8.12 4.85 -0.48
N ILE A 122 -7.74 6.08 -0.83
CA ILE A 122 -8.13 6.72 -2.10
C ILE A 122 -7.65 5.91 -3.30
N PHE A 123 -6.40 5.43 -3.28
CA PHE A 123 -5.90 4.54 -4.33
C PHE A 123 -6.78 3.30 -4.50
N LEU A 124 -7.11 2.61 -3.41
CA LEU A 124 -7.95 1.42 -3.46
C LEU A 124 -9.40 1.73 -3.89
N ASP A 125 -9.93 2.89 -3.50
CA ASP A 125 -11.27 3.34 -3.89
C ASP A 125 -11.34 3.67 -5.39
N ILE A 126 -10.35 4.37 -5.94
CA ILE A 126 -10.26 4.64 -7.38
C ILE A 126 -10.24 3.32 -8.16
N TYR A 127 -9.39 2.38 -7.76
CA TYR A 127 -9.35 1.06 -8.39
C TYR A 127 -10.70 0.34 -8.33
N ARG A 128 -11.40 0.44 -7.19
CA ARG A 128 -12.74 -0.11 -7.03
C ARG A 128 -13.75 0.55 -7.96
N PHE A 129 -13.73 1.88 -8.11
CA PHE A 129 -14.60 2.59 -9.06
C PHE A 129 -14.35 2.15 -10.51
N LEU A 130 -13.07 1.98 -10.87
CA LEU A 130 -12.65 1.49 -12.18
C LEU A 130 -12.86 -0.03 -12.36
N LYS A 131 -13.34 -0.74 -11.34
CA LYS A 131 -13.52 -2.20 -11.32
C LYS A 131 -12.23 -2.98 -11.63
N ILE A 132 -11.08 -2.39 -11.28
CA ILE A 132 -9.76 -3.01 -11.46
C ILE A 132 -9.42 -3.79 -10.19
N GLU A 133 -8.99 -5.03 -10.35
CA GLU A 133 -8.58 -5.86 -9.23
C GLU A 133 -7.26 -5.38 -8.62
N VAL A 134 -7.17 -5.37 -7.28
CA VAL A 134 -6.01 -4.86 -6.53
C VAL A 134 -5.31 -5.90 -5.67
N ALA A 135 -5.79 -7.15 -5.65
CA ALA A 135 -5.25 -8.20 -4.79
C ALA A 135 -3.80 -8.53 -5.14
N HIS A 136 -3.50 -8.64 -6.44
CA HIS A 136 -2.16 -8.89 -6.97
C HIS A 136 -1.15 -7.78 -6.65
N LEU A 137 -1.61 -6.57 -6.31
CA LEU A 137 -0.76 -5.43 -5.98
C LEU A 137 -0.14 -5.51 -4.59
N ARG A 138 -0.55 -6.44 -3.73
CA ARG A 138 0.08 -6.63 -2.41
C ARG A 138 1.17 -7.67 -2.48
N TYR A 139 2.36 -7.32 -2.00
CA TYR A 139 3.44 -8.30 -1.83
C TYR A 139 3.14 -9.22 -0.63
N LEU A 140 2.92 -10.50 -0.91
CA LEU A 140 2.53 -11.50 0.09
C LEU A 140 3.75 -12.10 0.81
N ASP A 141 4.36 -11.37 1.76
CA ASP A 141 5.47 -11.89 2.61
C ASP A 141 5.00 -12.32 4.02
N GLY A 142 3.85 -12.99 4.13
CA GLY A 142 3.30 -13.38 5.43
C GLY A 142 3.15 -12.22 6.43
N GLY A 143 2.90 -11.00 5.94
CA GLY A 143 2.77 -9.78 6.74
C GLY A 143 4.08 -9.11 7.19
N LYS A 144 5.25 -9.62 6.77
CA LYS A 144 6.56 -9.04 7.12
C LYS A 144 6.91 -7.79 6.31
N PHE A 145 6.37 -7.68 5.11
CA PHE A 145 6.58 -6.57 4.18
C PHE A 145 5.23 -6.12 3.61
N ASP A 146 5.09 -4.82 3.37
CA ASP A 146 3.86 -4.21 2.87
C ASP A 146 4.22 -2.99 2.03
N VAL A 147 3.96 -3.07 0.73
CA VAL A 147 4.29 -2.01 -0.25
C VAL A 147 3.49 -0.73 -0.01
N PHE A 148 2.34 -0.82 0.67
CA PHE A 148 1.50 0.34 0.99
C PHE A 148 1.96 1.12 2.22
N LYS A 149 3.01 0.66 2.89
CA LYS A 149 3.63 1.39 3.99
C LYS A 149 4.66 2.37 3.45
N ALA A 150 4.57 3.60 3.94
CA ALA A 150 5.57 4.63 3.74
C ALA A 150 6.00 5.21 5.09
N CYS A 151 7.17 5.83 5.10
CA CYS A 151 7.68 6.55 6.26
C CYS A 151 6.72 7.67 6.67
N LYS A 152 6.46 7.83 7.97
CA LYS A 152 5.64 8.90 8.54
C LYS A 152 5.97 10.33 8.05
N TYR A 153 7.20 10.56 7.59
CA TYR A 153 7.71 11.89 7.22
C TYR A 153 8.15 12.02 5.74
N CYS A 154 8.05 10.97 4.92
CA CYS A 154 8.33 11.02 3.48
C CYS A 154 7.66 9.86 2.73
N TRP A 155 8.07 9.60 1.48
CA TRP A 155 7.54 8.52 0.63
C TRP A 155 8.28 7.18 0.78
N ARG A 156 9.48 7.18 1.39
CA ARG A 156 10.37 6.01 1.40
C ARG A 156 9.86 4.89 2.31
N GLN A 157 10.24 3.66 2.00
CA GLN A 157 9.90 2.49 2.82
C GLN A 157 10.41 2.62 4.26
N PRO A 158 9.56 2.36 5.26
CA PRO A 158 9.97 2.35 6.66
C PRO A 158 10.86 1.14 6.97
N VAL A 159 11.72 1.30 7.97
CA VAL A 159 12.49 0.19 8.54
C VAL A 159 11.52 -0.84 9.13
N PRO A 160 11.79 -2.16 8.99
CA PRO A 160 10.95 -3.18 9.59
C PRO A 160 10.62 -2.90 11.06
N LYS A 161 9.34 -3.05 11.43
CA LYS A 161 8.78 -2.78 12.76
C LYS A 161 8.78 -1.30 13.20
N ARG A 162 9.20 -0.35 12.36
CA ARG A 162 9.12 1.09 12.63
C ARG A 162 8.16 1.78 11.67
N LYS A 163 7.71 3.00 12.00
CA LYS A 163 6.92 3.86 11.10
C LYS A 163 7.79 4.86 10.31
N ILE A 164 9.12 4.75 10.37
CA ILE A 164 10.08 5.71 9.80
C ILE A 164 11.14 4.99 8.97
N CYS A 165 11.60 5.63 7.87
CA CYS A 165 12.68 5.13 7.03
C CYS A 165 14.05 5.39 7.66
N VAL A 166 15.09 4.78 7.08
CA VAL A 166 16.48 4.90 7.56
C VAL A 166 16.94 6.36 7.66
N LEU A 167 16.59 7.20 6.68
CA LEU A 167 16.93 8.62 6.69
C LEU A 167 16.34 9.40 7.87
N HIS A 168 15.16 8.98 8.32
CA HIS A 168 14.47 9.59 9.45
C HIS A 168 14.73 8.82 10.76
N THR A 169 15.67 7.88 10.79
CA THR A 169 16.15 7.31 12.04
C THR A 169 17.26 8.18 12.64
N ALA A 170 17.11 8.57 13.90
CA ALA A 170 18.08 9.42 14.61
C ALA A 170 19.35 8.67 15.09
N SER A 171 19.64 7.49 14.55
CA SER A 171 20.76 6.65 15.00
C SER A 171 21.93 6.71 14.02
N SER A 172 23.13 7.01 14.53
CA SER A 172 24.38 7.26 13.79
C SER A 172 24.96 6.07 13.02
N LYS A 173 24.29 4.92 12.95
CA LYS A 173 24.82 3.70 12.29
C LYS A 173 24.49 3.58 10.81
N HIS A 174 23.80 4.55 10.22
CA HIS A 174 23.29 4.41 8.86
C HIS A 174 23.51 5.70 8.06
N ILE A 175 24.50 5.66 7.18
CA ILE A 175 24.76 6.72 6.20
C ILE A 175 23.60 6.73 5.20
N ALA A 176 23.13 7.94 4.92
CA ALA A 176 21.93 8.22 4.16
C ALA A 176 22.11 8.00 2.65
N ILE A 177 21.00 7.63 2.00
CA ILE A 177 20.70 7.93 0.59
C ILE A 177 20.95 9.42 0.36
N GLN A 178 21.63 9.81 -0.72
CA GLN A 178 21.84 11.23 -1.06
C GLN A 178 20.54 12.01 -0.86
N SER A 179 20.60 13.01 0.04
CA SER A 179 19.60 14.07 0.06
C SER A 179 19.65 14.75 -1.30
N ILE A 180 18.50 15.24 -1.74
CA ILE A 180 18.39 16.00 -2.98
C ILE A 180 19.22 17.29 -2.79
N GLY A 181 20.33 17.38 -3.53
CA GLY A 181 21.38 18.40 -3.37
C GLY A 181 22.57 17.87 -2.55
N ASN A 182 23.78 18.03 -3.10
CA ASN A 182 25.08 17.66 -2.51
C ASN A 182 25.32 18.30 -1.12
N GLU A 183 24.62 17.84 -0.09
CA GLU A 183 24.92 18.17 1.30
C GLU A 183 25.78 17.05 1.88
N SER A 184 27.03 17.37 2.20
CA SER A 184 27.96 16.46 2.86
C SER A 184 27.38 15.97 4.19
N LEU A 185 27.30 14.65 4.34
CA LEU A 185 26.62 13.98 5.44
C LEU A 185 27.57 13.76 6.62
N ASP A 186 27.56 14.70 7.56
CA ASP A 186 28.15 14.50 8.90
C ASP A 186 27.10 13.91 9.86
N ALA A 187 27.49 13.26 10.96
CA ALA A 187 26.54 12.59 11.88
C ALA A 187 25.50 13.55 12.50
N SER A 188 25.81 14.84 12.53
CA SER A 188 24.92 15.94 12.90
C SER A 188 23.72 16.11 11.94
N SER A 189 23.88 15.74 10.66
CA SER A 189 22.88 15.86 9.59
C SER A 189 21.66 14.93 9.77
N HIS A 190 21.84 13.74 10.36
CA HIS A 190 20.75 12.78 10.53
C HIS A 190 19.72 13.24 11.57
N PHE A 191 20.18 13.86 12.65
CA PHE A 191 19.32 14.38 13.70
C PHE A 191 18.61 15.68 13.26
N THR A 192 19.29 16.53 12.49
CA THR A 192 18.68 17.73 11.89
C THR A 192 17.60 17.33 10.88
N ASN A 193 17.86 16.34 10.01
CA ASN A 193 16.87 15.80 9.06
C ASN A 193 15.62 15.26 9.77
N TYR A 194 15.79 14.48 10.85
CA TYR A 194 14.64 14.01 11.64
C TYR A 194 13.83 15.15 12.26
N LYS A 195 14.49 16.14 12.89
CA LYS A 195 13.81 17.28 13.52
C LYS A 195 13.13 18.16 12.48
N GLU A 196 13.77 18.39 11.34
CA GLU A 196 13.22 19.15 10.22
C GLU A 196 11.95 18.49 9.69
N ALA A 197 12.02 17.20 9.38
CA ALA A 197 10.89 16.45 8.86
C ALA A 197 9.73 16.39 9.87
N LYS A 198 10.04 16.30 11.18
CA LYS A 198 9.04 16.41 12.25
C LYS A 198 8.35 17.79 12.24
N ARG A 199 9.07 18.88 12.02
CA ARG A 199 8.52 20.25 11.93
C ARG A 199 7.71 20.49 10.65
N GLN A 200 8.00 19.75 9.59
CA GLN A 200 7.31 19.85 8.29
C GLN A 200 6.08 18.95 8.20
N LYS A 201 5.91 18.00 9.12
CA LYS A 201 4.86 16.99 9.03
C LYS A 201 3.45 17.54 8.78
N VAL A 202 3.04 18.58 9.52
CA VAL A 202 1.70 19.15 9.37
C VAL A 202 1.50 19.71 7.97
N THR A 203 2.45 20.51 7.48
CA THR A 203 2.43 21.08 6.12
C THR A 203 2.47 19.98 5.06
N TYR A 204 3.27 18.93 5.29
CA TYR A 204 3.37 17.79 4.40
C TYR A 204 2.05 17.02 4.29
N ASP A 205 1.43 16.69 5.41
CA ASP A 205 0.15 15.99 5.46
C ASP A 205 -0.97 16.86 4.81
N GLN A 206 -0.95 18.18 5.05
CA GLN A 206 -1.86 19.13 4.38
C GLN A 206 -1.66 19.15 2.86
N THR A 207 -0.41 19.15 2.39
CA THR A 207 -0.10 19.15 0.95
C THR A 207 -0.56 17.85 0.28
N ILE A 208 -0.36 16.70 0.94
CA ILE A 208 -0.92 15.42 0.47
C ILE A 208 -2.44 15.52 0.32
N ASN A 209 -3.13 16.01 1.36
CA ASN A 209 -4.58 16.13 1.35
C ASN A 209 -5.08 17.09 0.26
N GLN A 210 -4.38 18.20 0.01
CA GLN A 210 -4.72 19.15 -1.04
C GLN A 210 -4.61 18.52 -2.44
N ILE A 211 -3.51 17.82 -2.73
CA ILE A 211 -3.33 17.11 -4.01
C ILE A 211 -4.43 16.05 -4.16
N LEU A 212 -4.61 15.19 -3.16
CA LEU A 212 -5.62 14.13 -3.18
C LEU A 212 -7.03 14.67 -3.39
N THR A 213 -7.41 15.73 -2.67
CA THR A 213 -8.75 16.33 -2.79
C THR A 213 -8.98 16.87 -4.19
N LYS A 214 -8.01 17.62 -4.72
CA LYS A 214 -8.09 18.20 -6.07
C LYS A 214 -8.24 17.09 -7.12
N GLU A 215 -7.38 16.07 -7.07
CA GLU A 215 -7.39 15.00 -8.06
C GLU A 215 -8.64 14.13 -7.95
N THR A 216 -9.07 13.78 -6.73
CA THR A 216 -10.27 12.97 -6.51
C THR A 216 -11.53 13.69 -6.99
N LEU A 217 -11.64 15.01 -6.75
CA LEU A 217 -12.73 15.82 -7.28
C LEU A 217 -12.71 15.89 -8.81
N ALA A 218 -11.54 16.09 -9.42
CA ALA A 218 -11.40 16.09 -10.87
C ALA A 218 -11.85 14.74 -11.47
N PHE A 219 -11.42 13.63 -10.86
CA PHE A 219 -11.83 12.29 -11.23
C PHE A 219 -13.34 12.07 -11.17
N HIS A 220 -14.00 12.47 -10.07
CA HIS A 220 -15.45 12.36 -9.96
C HIS A 220 -16.19 13.28 -10.94
N ASN A 221 -15.73 14.52 -11.12
CA ASN A 221 -16.37 15.49 -12.02
C ASN A 221 -16.22 15.11 -13.49
N ALA A 222 -15.16 14.38 -13.85
CA ALA A 222 -14.93 13.86 -15.18
C ALA A 222 -15.62 12.49 -15.41
N ASN A 223 -16.65 12.15 -14.64
CA ASN A 223 -17.34 10.85 -14.72
C ASN A 223 -16.39 9.65 -14.67
N PHE A 224 -15.35 9.73 -13.82
CA PHE A 224 -14.33 8.68 -13.63
C PHE A 224 -13.39 8.47 -14.84
N ASP A 225 -13.31 9.42 -15.77
CA ASP A 225 -12.43 9.36 -16.95
C ASP A 225 -11.10 10.11 -16.78
N ASP A 226 -10.93 10.89 -15.70
CA ASP A 226 -9.67 11.60 -15.45
C ASP A 226 -8.53 10.57 -15.19
N PRO A 227 -7.36 10.69 -15.85
CA PRO A 227 -6.25 9.76 -15.68
C PRO A 227 -5.49 10.05 -14.38
N ILE A 228 -6.16 9.87 -13.24
CA ILE A 228 -5.61 10.13 -11.91
C ILE A 228 -4.48 9.15 -11.54
N LEU A 229 -4.57 7.90 -12.00
CA LEU A 229 -3.55 6.87 -11.81
C LEU A 229 -2.45 7.00 -12.85
N LEU A 230 -1.31 6.36 -12.60
CA LEU A 230 -0.21 6.30 -13.57
C LEU A 230 -0.69 5.58 -14.85
N PRO A 231 -0.57 6.20 -16.04
CA PRO A 231 -0.94 5.57 -17.30
C PRO A 231 0.11 4.54 -17.75
N THR A 232 -0.23 3.73 -18.75
CA THR A 232 0.69 2.75 -19.36
C THR A 232 1.56 3.35 -20.46
N GLU A 233 1.14 4.46 -21.05
CA GLU A 233 1.82 5.19 -22.12
C GLU A 233 1.75 6.70 -21.81
N ASN A 234 2.64 7.48 -22.42
CA ASN A 234 2.78 8.92 -22.19
C ASN A 234 3.01 9.26 -20.71
N ILE A 235 3.79 8.43 -20.01
CA ILE A 235 4.05 8.56 -18.57
C ILE A 235 4.76 9.88 -18.28
N TRP A 236 5.67 10.30 -19.17
CA TRP A 236 6.40 11.56 -18.98
C TRP A 236 5.48 12.79 -19.00
N SER A 237 4.56 12.84 -19.96
CA SER A 237 3.55 13.91 -20.06
C SER A 237 2.68 13.95 -18.81
N TRP A 238 2.25 12.78 -18.34
CA TRP A 238 1.49 12.65 -17.11
C TRP A 238 2.28 13.15 -15.89
N LEU A 239 3.57 12.85 -15.79
CA LEU A 239 4.44 13.35 -14.71
C LEU A 239 4.57 14.87 -14.75
N LEU A 240 4.77 15.47 -15.92
CA LEU A 240 4.88 16.92 -16.04
C LEU A 240 3.61 17.64 -15.57
N GLU A 241 2.44 17.09 -15.88
CA GLU A 241 1.15 17.67 -15.48
C GLU A 241 0.84 17.44 -14.00
N ARG A 242 0.99 16.20 -13.53
CA ARG A 242 0.47 15.77 -12.22
C ARG A 242 1.53 15.79 -11.12
N ARG A 243 2.80 15.59 -11.46
CA ARG A 243 3.93 15.47 -10.50
C ARG A 243 5.14 16.30 -10.96
N PRO A 244 4.98 17.62 -11.19
CA PRO A 244 6.00 18.46 -11.80
C PRO A 244 7.30 18.53 -10.99
N PHE A 245 7.26 18.50 -9.65
CA PHE A 245 8.49 18.51 -8.86
C PHE A 245 9.26 17.18 -8.96
N ALA A 246 8.56 16.05 -9.01
CA ALA A 246 9.18 14.76 -9.29
C ALA A 246 9.74 14.68 -10.72
N ALA A 247 9.05 15.25 -11.71
CA ALA A 247 9.55 15.36 -13.08
C ALA A 247 10.84 16.20 -13.15
N GLN A 248 10.87 17.34 -12.45
CA GLN A 248 12.07 18.17 -12.39
C GLN A 248 13.28 17.40 -11.83
N LEU A 249 13.10 16.52 -10.85
CA LEU A 249 14.20 15.70 -10.34
C LEU A 249 14.77 14.74 -11.40
N ILE A 250 13.94 14.19 -12.28
CA ILE A 250 14.38 13.32 -13.37
C ILE A 250 15.26 14.10 -14.34
N ILE A 251 14.87 15.34 -14.65
CA ILE A 251 15.66 16.27 -15.47
C ILE A 251 16.98 16.60 -14.79
N ASP A 252 16.93 17.05 -13.52
CA ASP A 252 18.11 17.48 -12.77
C ASP A 252 19.16 16.37 -12.61
N MET A 253 18.70 15.11 -12.55
CA MET A 253 19.57 13.93 -12.44
C MET A 253 19.90 13.28 -13.79
N ASN A 254 19.60 13.95 -14.91
CA ASN A 254 19.84 13.47 -16.28
C ASN A 254 19.38 12.02 -16.50
N GLN A 255 18.19 11.68 -15.98
CA GLN A 255 17.61 10.36 -16.11
C GLN A 255 16.74 10.24 -17.37
N SER A 256 16.44 9.01 -17.78
CA SER A 256 15.61 8.77 -18.97
C SER A 256 14.15 9.16 -18.74
N THR A 257 13.56 9.77 -19.76
CA THR A 257 12.14 10.15 -19.83
C THR A 257 11.33 9.25 -20.76
N GLU A 258 11.93 8.19 -21.29
CA GLU A 258 11.26 7.23 -22.19
C GLU A 258 10.34 6.30 -21.37
N ASP A 259 9.14 6.00 -21.85
CA ASP A 259 8.12 5.25 -21.10
C ASP A 259 8.59 3.86 -20.63
N ASP A 260 9.44 3.18 -21.40
CA ASP A 260 10.00 1.87 -21.05
C ASP A 260 11.03 1.94 -19.92
N LYS A 261 11.65 3.11 -19.69
CA LYS A 261 12.72 3.32 -18.71
C LYS A 261 12.30 4.21 -17.54
N ILE A 262 11.22 4.97 -17.68
CA ILE A 262 10.82 6.01 -16.73
C ILE A 262 10.57 5.46 -15.33
N ILE A 263 10.02 4.25 -15.19
CA ILE A 263 9.83 3.60 -13.89
C ILE A 263 11.18 3.32 -13.22
N ASN A 264 12.16 2.83 -13.98
CA ASN A 264 13.51 2.60 -13.45
C ASN A 264 14.18 3.92 -13.04
N SER A 265 14.01 4.97 -13.83
CA SER A 265 14.50 6.31 -13.53
C SER A 265 13.83 6.94 -12.30
N LEU A 266 12.52 6.79 -12.15
CA LEU A 266 11.81 7.24 -10.93
C LEU A 266 12.29 6.48 -9.70
N LEU A 267 12.44 5.16 -9.80
CA LEU A 267 12.94 4.35 -8.68
C LEU A 267 14.40 4.68 -8.34
N SER A 268 15.26 4.97 -9.33
CA SER A 268 16.65 5.36 -9.10
C SER A 268 16.74 6.68 -8.32
N VAL A 269 15.91 7.66 -8.69
CA VAL A 269 15.90 8.99 -8.05
C VAL A 269 15.22 8.96 -6.68
N LEU A 270 14.08 8.27 -6.56
CA LEU A 270 13.22 8.37 -5.39
C LEU A 270 13.52 7.29 -4.34
N HIS A 271 13.94 6.10 -4.76
CA HIS A 271 13.89 4.91 -3.92
C HIS A 271 15.07 3.94 -4.06
N SER A 272 16.22 4.43 -4.54
CA SER A 272 17.47 3.66 -4.55
C SER A 272 18.40 4.12 -3.42
N PRO A 273 18.47 3.38 -2.31
CA PRO A 273 19.39 3.72 -1.24
C PRO A 273 20.83 3.33 -1.58
N THR A 274 21.77 4.19 -1.21
CA THR A 274 23.21 3.90 -1.22
C THR A 274 23.67 3.56 0.19
N ASN A 275 24.59 2.59 0.33
CA ASN A 275 25.29 2.27 1.59
C ASN A 275 24.43 1.79 2.77
N LEU A 276 23.38 0.99 2.51
CA LEU A 276 22.62 0.29 3.56
C LEU A 276 23.20 -1.09 3.85
N THR A 277 23.11 -1.54 5.10
CA THR A 277 23.32 -2.95 5.43
C THR A 277 22.30 -3.81 4.70
N GLU A 278 22.66 -5.05 4.38
CA GLU A 278 21.79 -5.97 3.62
C GLU A 278 20.36 -6.03 4.21
N THR A 279 20.24 -6.17 5.52
CA THR A 279 18.95 -6.21 6.24
C THR A 279 18.06 -4.97 6.05
N LEU A 280 18.66 -3.79 5.85
CA LEU A 280 17.95 -2.52 5.64
C LEU A 280 17.72 -2.23 4.16
N LEU A 281 18.54 -2.82 3.28
CA LEU A 281 18.41 -2.72 1.83
C LEU A 281 17.27 -3.60 1.30
N GLN A 282 17.06 -4.79 1.89
CA GLN A 282 16.05 -5.76 1.43
C GLN A 282 14.63 -5.17 1.23
N PRO A 283 14.08 -4.35 2.14
CA PRO A 283 12.77 -3.72 1.92
C PRO A 283 12.72 -2.82 0.68
N TYR A 284 13.81 -2.10 0.37
CA TYR A 284 13.88 -1.24 -0.80
C TYR A 284 13.96 -2.06 -2.09
N ILE A 285 14.79 -3.10 -2.11
CA ILE A 285 14.90 -4.02 -3.26
C ILE A 285 13.54 -4.68 -3.53
N LYS A 286 12.90 -5.26 -2.52
CA LYS A 286 11.58 -5.90 -2.65
C LYS A 286 10.52 -4.92 -3.14
N THR A 287 10.52 -3.69 -2.64
CA THR A 287 9.60 -2.63 -3.10
C THR A 287 9.83 -2.29 -4.56
N ASN A 288 11.08 -2.07 -4.95
CA ASN A 288 11.42 -1.68 -6.31
C ASN A 288 11.10 -2.80 -7.30
N GLN A 289 11.39 -4.06 -6.94
CA GLN A 289 10.99 -5.22 -7.74
C GLN A 289 9.47 -5.29 -7.88
N HIS A 290 8.72 -5.13 -6.79
CA HIS A 290 7.27 -5.20 -6.82
C HIS A 290 6.64 -4.07 -7.64
N ILE A 291 7.17 -2.85 -7.55
CA ILE A 291 6.75 -1.72 -8.40
C ILE A 291 7.10 -1.97 -9.87
N LYS A 292 8.24 -2.59 -10.19
CA LYS A 292 8.57 -2.92 -11.59
C LYS A 292 7.59 -3.94 -12.17
N THR A 293 7.14 -4.91 -11.37
CA THR A 293 6.12 -5.89 -11.78
C THR A 293 4.72 -5.25 -11.87
N HIS A 294 4.44 -4.26 -11.02
CA HIS A 294 3.17 -3.54 -10.96
C HIS A 294 3.39 -2.02 -10.93
N PRO A 295 3.70 -1.39 -12.09
CA PRO A 295 4.08 0.02 -12.19
C PRO A 295 3.11 0.99 -11.51
N GLN A 296 1.82 0.68 -11.51
CA GLN A 296 0.78 1.47 -10.86
C GLN A 296 1.03 1.76 -9.38
N LEU A 297 1.76 0.88 -8.67
CA LEU A 297 2.08 1.06 -7.26
C LEU A 297 2.98 2.26 -7.00
N ILE A 298 3.71 2.73 -8.02
CA ILE A 298 4.56 3.91 -7.90
C ILE A 298 3.74 5.17 -7.62
N TRP A 299 2.44 5.18 -7.94
CA TRP A 299 1.56 6.33 -7.74
C TRP A 299 1.58 6.84 -6.29
N LEU A 300 1.53 5.92 -5.31
CA LEU A 300 1.59 6.27 -3.89
C LEU A 300 2.92 6.92 -3.52
N MET A 301 4.01 6.41 -4.10
CA MET A 301 5.34 6.96 -3.90
C MET A 301 5.46 8.36 -4.49
N LEU A 302 4.96 8.54 -5.73
CA LEU A 302 5.00 9.81 -6.45
C LEU A 302 4.18 10.89 -5.75
N LEU A 303 2.95 10.59 -5.35
CA LEU A 303 2.11 11.53 -4.60
C LEU A 303 2.83 12.03 -3.33
N ARG A 304 3.39 11.09 -2.56
CA ARG A 304 4.10 11.41 -1.32
C ARG A 304 5.43 12.12 -1.56
N ALA A 305 6.11 11.84 -2.68
CA ALA A 305 7.34 12.52 -3.06
C ALA A 305 7.06 13.95 -3.48
N GLU A 306 6.06 14.14 -4.35
CA GLU A 306 5.61 15.44 -4.82
C GLU A 306 5.24 16.38 -3.67
N ALA A 307 4.37 15.91 -2.76
CA ALA A 307 3.98 16.69 -1.58
C ALA A 307 5.18 17.08 -0.70
N TRP A 308 6.19 16.20 -0.60
CA TRP A 308 7.40 16.48 0.18
C TRP A 308 8.27 17.53 -0.49
N LEU A 309 8.44 17.45 -1.81
CA LEU A 309 9.21 18.42 -2.60
C LEU A 309 8.56 19.80 -2.57
N ILE A 310 7.24 19.87 -2.73
CA ILE A 310 6.46 21.10 -2.56
C ILE A 310 6.71 21.69 -1.16
N THR A 311 6.55 20.87 -0.12
CA THR A 311 6.72 21.32 1.28
C THR A 311 8.13 21.87 1.53
N ARG A 312 9.17 21.25 0.97
CA ARG A 312 10.56 21.75 1.10
C ARG A 312 10.78 23.04 0.33
N ASN A 313 10.29 23.12 -0.91
CA ASN A 313 10.45 24.33 -1.72
C ASN A 313 9.71 25.53 -1.10
N MET A 314 8.51 25.33 -0.55
CA MET A 314 7.80 26.37 0.22
C MET A 314 8.56 26.88 1.45
N ARG A 315 9.44 26.05 2.04
CA ARG A 315 10.22 26.44 3.21
C ARG A 315 11.62 26.92 2.89
N LYS A 316 12.19 26.68 1.71
CA LYS A 316 13.51 27.23 1.32
C LYS A 316 13.54 28.76 1.47
N SER A 317 12.42 29.45 1.24
CA SER A 317 12.27 30.90 1.48
C SER A 317 12.29 31.30 2.97
N ASN A 318 12.02 30.38 3.89
CA ASN A 318 11.90 30.58 5.34
C ASN A 318 13.02 29.91 6.16
N TRP A 319 14.07 29.39 5.49
CA TRP A 319 15.20 28.78 6.18
C TRP A 319 16.03 29.85 6.91
N GLY A 320 16.20 29.67 8.23
CA GLY A 320 17.01 30.57 9.09
C GLY A 320 16.24 31.44 10.08
N GLY A 321 14.90 31.34 10.15
CA GLY A 321 14.14 32.18 11.09
C GLY A 321 14.04 33.64 10.66
N ASN A 322 14.08 33.90 9.34
CA ASN A 322 13.66 35.19 8.81
C ASN A 322 12.17 35.37 9.09
N ARG A 323 11.86 35.99 10.23
CA ARG A 323 10.59 36.64 10.52
C ARG A 323 10.51 37.97 9.76
N ARG A 324 10.70 37.95 8.45
CA ARG A 324 10.37 39.10 7.62
C ARG A 324 9.16 38.70 6.80
N ASP A 325 8.09 39.44 7.10
CA ASP A 325 6.88 39.59 6.31
C ASP A 325 5.76 38.56 6.57
N LEU A 326 5.33 38.51 7.84
CA LEU A 326 3.90 38.46 8.17
C LEU A 326 3.47 39.88 8.52
N ASN A 327 3.36 40.74 7.52
CA ASN A 327 2.57 41.97 7.51
C ASN A 327 2.59 42.54 6.09
N THR A 328 1.62 42.13 5.28
CA THR A 328 0.85 43.00 4.37
C THR A 328 -0.37 42.24 3.87
#